data_AF-A0A0V0J2I7-F1
#
_entry.id   AF-A0A0V0J2I7-F1
#
_cell.length_a   1.000
_cell.length_b   1.000
_cell.length_c   1.000
_cell.angle_alpha   90.00
_cell.angle_beta   90.00
_cell.angle_gamma   90.00
#
_symmetry.space_group_name_H-M   'P 1'
#
loop_
_entity.id
_entity.type
_entity.pdbx_description
1 polymer ?
#
loop_
_entity_poly.entity_id
_entity_poly.type
_entity_poly.pdbx_seq_one_letter_code
_entity_poly.pdbx_strand_id
1 'polypeptide(L)'
;MPVILVRTLDDLNKNITKYGNPENNFEDAKLVIHRLSKLRYELVTNKPFATLFPEPACSDIDQWNSEIARLEEGQNTAFSAPWLFTECYMYRRIMNIVSQSLPSFDPFTERKLEGFKNSRRLIASMIACLDQTLANTEEGQPADRLKFYLAGDLHYRKLLEDRSWAASSEDPKFVFGRCFPSAFDCCRGSSPLILVLRVAKSDVAVGVSEHRHSKLVKEDPDWWTKGKYGFAQIVSLA
;
A
#
# COMPACT_ATOMS: atom_id res chain seq x y z
N MET A 1 -11.11 -5.86 -0.48
CA MET A 1 -10.36 -6.90 -1.22
C MET A 1 -11.13 -7.55 -2.37
N PRO A 2 -12.35 -8.12 -2.20
CA PRO A 2 -13.01 -8.89 -3.27
C PRO A 2 -13.30 -8.08 -4.55
N VAL A 3 -13.66 -6.79 -4.40
CA VAL A 3 -13.92 -5.89 -5.53
C VAL A 3 -12.68 -5.68 -6.41
N ILE A 4 -11.47 -5.68 -5.82
CA ILE A 4 -10.23 -5.54 -6.58
C ILE A 4 -10.03 -6.76 -7.48
N LEU A 5 -10.17 -7.97 -6.93
CA LEU A 5 -10.05 -9.22 -7.68
C LEU A 5 -11.09 -9.35 -8.78
N VAL A 6 -12.35 -8.98 -8.50
CA VAL A 6 -13.42 -8.97 -9.53
C VAL A 6 -13.04 -8.04 -10.67
N ARG A 7 -12.61 -6.81 -10.37
CA ARG A 7 -12.18 -5.87 -11.41
C ARG A 7 -10.97 -6.38 -12.19
N THR A 8 -9.99 -6.97 -11.53
CA THR A 8 -8.82 -7.57 -12.20
C THR A 8 -9.23 -8.70 -13.14
N LEU A 9 -10.19 -9.54 -12.74
CA LEU A 9 -10.77 -10.58 -13.60
C LEU A 9 -11.49 -9.97 -14.82
N ASP A 10 -12.30 -8.94 -14.60
CA ASP A 10 -13.03 -8.24 -15.66
C ASP A 10 -12.06 -7.57 -16.65
N ASP A 11 -11.01 -6.93 -16.15
CA ASP A 11 -10.00 -6.25 -16.96
C ASP A 11 -9.24 -7.24 -17.85
N LEU A 12 -8.83 -8.40 -17.31
CA LEU A 12 -8.17 -9.43 -18.11
C LEU A 12 -9.12 -10.07 -19.13
N ASN A 13 -10.37 -10.36 -18.76
CA ASN A 13 -11.38 -10.89 -19.69
C ASN A 13 -11.64 -9.94 -20.86
N LYS A 14 -11.83 -8.64 -20.59
CA LYS A 14 -12.05 -7.63 -21.62
C LYS A 14 -10.86 -7.45 -22.56
N ASN A 15 -9.65 -7.67 -22.05
CA ASN A 15 -8.40 -7.47 -22.79
C ASN A 15 -7.70 -8.79 -23.12
N ILE A 16 -8.44 -9.90 -23.21
CA ILE A 16 -7.85 -11.23 -23.44
C ILE A 16 -7.07 -11.31 -24.75
N THR A 17 -7.53 -10.62 -25.80
CA THR A 17 -6.85 -10.54 -27.09
C THR A 17 -5.59 -9.68 -27.06
N LYS A 18 -5.49 -8.77 -26.10
CA LYS A 18 -4.32 -7.90 -25.91
C LYS A 18 -3.21 -8.60 -25.13
N TYR A 19 -3.57 -9.47 -24.18
CA TYR A 19 -2.62 -10.04 -23.22
C TYR A 19 -2.41 -11.55 -23.35
N GLY A 20 -3.41 -12.30 -23.80
CA GLY A 20 -3.30 -13.75 -24.00
C GLY A 20 -2.73 -14.12 -25.36
N ASN A 21 -2.22 -15.33 -25.49
CA ASN A 21 -1.67 -15.83 -26.75
C ASN A 21 -2.78 -16.41 -27.66
N PRO A 22 -3.02 -15.85 -28.86
CA PRO A 22 -4.02 -16.40 -29.78
C PRO A 22 -3.66 -17.80 -30.30
N GLU A 23 -2.37 -18.16 -30.38
CA GLU A 23 -1.91 -19.46 -30.90
C GLU A 23 -2.28 -20.63 -29.99
N ASN A 24 -2.42 -20.39 -28.68
CA ASN A 24 -2.85 -21.40 -27.72
C ASN A 24 -4.33 -21.29 -27.37
N ASN A 25 -5.16 -20.61 -28.18
CA ASN A 25 -6.56 -20.34 -27.86
C ASN A 25 -6.77 -19.60 -26.53
N PHE A 26 -5.81 -18.72 -26.16
CA PHE A 26 -5.81 -17.93 -24.94
C PHE A 26 -5.85 -18.76 -23.64
N GLU A 27 -5.36 -20.01 -23.68
CA GLU A 27 -5.35 -20.90 -22.51
C GLU A 27 -4.48 -20.37 -21.37
N ASP A 28 -3.45 -19.58 -21.67
CA ASP A 28 -2.64 -18.85 -20.69
C ASP A 28 -3.48 -17.87 -19.86
N ALA A 29 -4.25 -17.00 -20.52
CA ALA A 29 -5.12 -16.02 -19.88
C ALA A 29 -6.28 -16.69 -19.15
N LYS A 30 -6.89 -17.72 -19.74
CA LYS A 30 -7.94 -18.52 -19.08
C LYS A 30 -7.43 -19.18 -17.79
N LEU A 31 -6.20 -19.69 -17.78
CA LEU A 31 -5.59 -20.26 -16.58
C LEU A 31 -5.40 -19.21 -15.47
N VAL A 32 -4.93 -18.00 -15.83
CA VAL A 32 -4.83 -16.87 -14.89
C VAL A 32 -6.20 -16.49 -14.33
N ILE A 33 -7.23 -16.35 -15.18
CA ILE A 33 -8.61 -16.07 -14.78
C ILE A 33 -9.13 -17.13 -13.80
N HIS A 34 -8.90 -18.41 -14.09
CA HIS A 34 -9.28 -19.51 -13.21
C HIS A 34 -8.59 -19.41 -11.84
N ARG A 35 -7.27 -19.21 -11.81
CA ARG A 35 -6.49 -19.10 -10.57
C ARG A 35 -6.85 -17.86 -9.74
N LEU A 36 -7.09 -16.71 -10.37
CA LEU A 36 -7.57 -15.51 -9.68
C LEU A 36 -8.99 -15.68 -9.13
N SER A 37 -9.85 -16.40 -9.84
CA SER A 37 -11.19 -16.76 -9.35
C SER A 37 -11.11 -17.68 -8.13
N LYS A 38 -10.17 -18.64 -8.14
CA LYS A 38 -9.87 -19.49 -6.99
C LYS A 38 -9.35 -18.68 -5.80
N LEU A 39 -8.40 -17.75 -6.01
CA LEU A 39 -7.91 -16.86 -4.94
C LEU A 39 -9.06 -16.05 -4.33
N ARG A 40 -9.95 -15.49 -5.16
CA ARG A 40 -11.14 -14.79 -4.67
C ARG A 40 -11.98 -15.70 -3.79
N TYR A 41 -12.26 -16.93 -4.25
CA TYR A 41 -13.02 -17.92 -3.49
C TYR A 41 -12.35 -18.25 -2.14
N GLU A 42 -11.04 -18.49 -2.13
CA GLU A 42 -10.25 -18.77 -0.92
C GLU A 42 -10.42 -17.64 0.11
N LEU A 43 -10.28 -16.38 -0.31
CA LEU A 43 -10.39 -15.22 0.58
C LEU A 43 -11.82 -15.02 1.12
N VAL A 44 -12.85 -15.15 0.27
CA VAL A 44 -14.25 -14.91 0.71
C VAL A 44 -14.83 -16.06 1.53
N THR A 45 -14.30 -17.28 1.37
CA THR A 45 -14.70 -18.45 2.18
C THR A 45 -13.77 -18.70 3.37
N ASN A 46 -12.94 -17.71 3.70
CA ASN A 46 -11.99 -17.73 4.81
C ASN A 46 -11.08 -18.98 4.84
N LYS A 47 -10.57 -19.40 3.69
CA LYS A 47 -9.61 -20.50 3.63
C LYS A 47 -8.25 -20.04 4.18
N PRO A 48 -7.46 -20.96 4.77
CA PRO A 48 -6.08 -20.69 5.10
C PRO A 48 -5.28 -20.20 3.89
N PHE A 49 -4.30 -19.34 4.14
CA PHE A 49 -3.40 -18.86 3.10
C PHE A 49 -2.59 -20.02 2.51
N ALA A 50 -2.64 -20.15 1.19
CA ALA A 50 -1.78 -21.05 0.45
C ALA A 50 -0.37 -20.46 0.26
N THR A 51 0.63 -21.32 0.17
CA THR A 51 1.98 -20.94 -0.26
C THR A 51 1.99 -20.40 -1.69
N LEU A 52 3.01 -19.60 -1.99
CA LEU A 52 3.23 -19.05 -3.32
C LEU A 52 3.81 -20.12 -4.26
N PHE A 53 3.49 -20.02 -5.55
CA PHE A 53 4.14 -20.81 -6.59
C PHE A 53 5.63 -20.45 -6.69
N PRO A 54 6.51 -21.40 -7.03
CA PRO A 54 7.93 -21.11 -7.23
C PRO A 54 8.18 -20.06 -8.31
N GLU A 55 9.08 -19.12 -8.02
CA GLU A 55 9.62 -18.15 -8.98
C GLU A 55 11.14 -18.06 -8.77
N PRO A 56 11.96 -18.89 -9.45
CA PRO A 56 13.40 -18.97 -9.18
C PRO A 56 14.16 -17.64 -9.34
N ALA A 57 13.60 -16.70 -10.13
CA ALA A 57 14.16 -15.37 -10.33
C ALA A 57 13.84 -14.39 -9.19
N CYS A 58 12.97 -14.76 -8.25
CA CYS A 58 12.47 -13.90 -7.18
C CYS A 58 12.91 -14.42 -5.80
N SER A 59 13.74 -13.64 -5.11
CA SER A 59 14.26 -13.99 -3.78
C SER A 59 13.24 -13.83 -2.64
N ASP A 60 12.08 -13.23 -2.90
CA ASP A 60 11.05 -12.98 -1.89
C ASP A 60 10.10 -14.16 -1.66
N ILE A 61 10.09 -15.16 -2.55
CA ILE A 61 9.19 -16.33 -2.43
C ILE A 61 9.43 -17.10 -1.13
N ASP A 62 10.70 -17.39 -0.81
CA ASP A 62 11.05 -18.14 0.40
C ASP A 62 10.71 -17.35 1.66
N GLN A 63 10.89 -16.03 1.62
CA GLN A 63 10.51 -15.14 2.73
C GLN A 63 9.00 -15.15 2.94
N TRP A 64 8.21 -15.01 1.88
CA TRP A 64 6.75 -15.07 1.94
C TRP A 64 6.26 -16.42 2.46
N ASN A 65 6.78 -17.52 1.95
CA ASN A 65 6.38 -18.86 2.37
C ASN A 65 6.76 -19.12 3.84
N SER A 66 7.90 -18.60 4.30
CA SER A 66 8.30 -18.64 5.71
C SER A 66 7.34 -17.83 6.59
N GLU A 67 6.94 -16.63 6.17
CA GLU A 67 5.97 -15.81 6.90
C GLU A 67 4.57 -16.45 6.95
N ILE A 68 4.12 -17.06 5.85
CA ILE A 68 2.85 -17.81 5.82
C ILE A 68 2.92 -19.00 6.79
N ALA A 69 4.03 -19.73 6.80
CA ALA A 69 4.24 -20.88 7.70
C ALA A 69 4.34 -20.47 9.18
N ARG A 70 4.74 -19.23 9.47
CA ARG A 70 4.83 -18.68 10.82
C ARG A 70 3.47 -18.33 11.42
N LEU A 71 2.42 -18.17 10.61
CA LEU A 71 1.08 -17.87 11.10
C LEU A 71 0.49 -19.07 11.84
N GLU A 72 0.10 -18.86 13.10
CA GLU A 72 -0.50 -19.89 13.93
C GLU A 72 -1.83 -20.40 13.33
N GLU A 73 -2.20 -21.64 13.68
CA GLU A 73 -3.49 -22.21 13.29
C GLU A 73 -4.64 -21.34 13.85
N GLY A 74 -5.54 -20.91 12.97
CA GLY A 74 -6.61 -19.95 13.32
C GLY A 74 -6.21 -18.48 13.16
N GLN A 75 -4.94 -18.16 12.92
CA GLN A 75 -4.47 -16.82 12.51
C GLN A 75 -4.04 -16.77 11.04
N ASN A 76 -3.99 -17.90 10.35
CA ASN A 76 -3.54 -18.04 8.97
C ASN A 76 -4.62 -17.80 7.90
N THR A 77 -5.66 -17.03 8.21
CA THR A 77 -6.80 -16.76 7.31
C THR A 77 -7.03 -15.27 7.09
N ALA A 78 -7.77 -14.91 6.03
CA ALA A 78 -7.98 -13.51 5.64
C ALA A 78 -8.76 -12.67 6.66
N PHE A 79 -9.56 -13.30 7.54
CA PHE A 79 -10.33 -12.61 8.57
C PHE A 79 -9.67 -12.64 9.97
N SER A 80 -8.53 -13.33 10.11
CA SER A 80 -7.84 -13.51 11.40
C SER A 80 -6.42 -12.95 11.42
N ALA A 81 -5.74 -12.94 10.28
CA ALA A 81 -4.37 -12.45 10.17
C ALA A 81 -4.32 -10.91 10.29
N PRO A 82 -3.15 -10.34 10.63
CA PRO A 82 -2.95 -8.89 10.56
C PRO A 82 -3.39 -8.33 9.20
N TRP A 83 -4.12 -7.21 9.22
CA TRP A 83 -4.74 -6.67 8.01
C TRP A 83 -3.71 -6.27 6.95
N LEU A 84 -2.63 -5.60 7.36
CA LEU A 84 -1.50 -5.28 6.48
C LEU A 84 -0.93 -6.53 5.78
N PHE A 85 -0.77 -7.65 6.50
CA PHE A 85 -0.31 -8.90 5.91
C PHE A 85 -1.30 -9.41 4.88
N THR A 86 -2.59 -9.48 5.24
CA THR A 86 -3.65 -9.99 4.35
C THR A 86 -3.74 -9.20 3.05
N GLU A 87 -3.67 -7.87 3.12
CA GLU A 87 -3.71 -7.01 1.95
C GLU A 87 -2.47 -7.22 1.06
N CYS A 88 -1.27 -7.22 1.65
CA CYS A 88 -0.03 -7.46 0.91
C CYS A 88 0.01 -8.87 0.29
N TYR A 89 -0.45 -9.89 1.02
CA TYR A 89 -0.57 -11.27 0.56
C TYR A 89 -1.48 -11.36 -0.67
N MET A 90 -2.65 -10.73 -0.65
CA MET A 90 -3.56 -10.71 -1.80
C MET A 90 -2.86 -10.17 -3.05
N TYR A 91 -2.20 -9.01 -2.95
CA TYR A 91 -1.48 -8.43 -4.10
C TYR A 91 -0.30 -9.30 -4.56
N ARG A 92 0.47 -9.87 -3.62
CA ARG A 92 1.57 -10.77 -3.98
C ARG A 92 1.08 -12.05 -4.64
N ARG A 93 -0.03 -12.66 -4.17
CA ARG A 93 -0.69 -13.81 -4.79
C ARG A 93 -1.21 -13.47 -6.20
N ILE A 94 -1.78 -12.29 -6.42
CA ILE A 94 -2.21 -11.85 -7.77
C ILE A 94 -1.00 -11.84 -8.71
N MET A 95 0.09 -11.18 -8.32
CA MET A 95 1.30 -11.11 -9.14
C MET A 95 1.94 -12.49 -9.33
N ASN A 96 1.94 -13.33 -8.28
CA ASN A 96 2.43 -14.70 -8.33
C ASN A 96 1.60 -15.62 -9.22
N ILE A 97 0.30 -15.38 -9.37
CA ILE A 97 -0.54 -16.14 -10.31
C ILE A 97 -0.25 -15.69 -11.74
N VAL A 98 -0.13 -14.39 -11.95
CA VAL A 98 0.05 -13.76 -13.27
C VAL A 98 1.42 -14.10 -13.85
N SER A 99 2.49 -14.00 -13.06
CA SER A 99 3.88 -14.30 -13.47
C SER A 99 4.06 -15.69 -14.08
N GLN A 100 3.22 -16.66 -13.66
CA GLN A 100 3.32 -18.07 -14.06
C GLN A 100 2.85 -18.35 -15.48
N SER A 101 2.05 -17.46 -16.07
CA SER A 101 1.44 -17.68 -17.39
C SER A 101 1.42 -16.44 -18.26
N LEU A 102 1.42 -15.25 -17.66
CA LEU A 102 1.42 -13.94 -18.33
C LEU A 102 2.45 -13.00 -17.67
N PRO A 103 3.77 -13.28 -17.75
CA PRO A 103 4.79 -12.54 -17.01
C PRO A 103 4.91 -11.04 -17.38
N SER A 104 4.50 -10.66 -18.59
CA SER A 104 4.50 -9.26 -19.04
C SER A 104 3.20 -8.51 -18.74
N PHE A 105 2.17 -9.20 -18.24
CA PHE A 105 0.88 -8.59 -17.92
C PHE A 105 0.92 -7.93 -16.54
N ASP A 106 0.70 -6.61 -16.50
CA ASP A 106 0.40 -5.91 -15.25
C ASP A 106 -1.12 -5.74 -15.11
N PRO A 107 -1.74 -6.41 -14.11
CA PRO A 107 -3.19 -6.44 -13.93
C PRO A 107 -3.84 -5.11 -13.56
N PHE A 108 -3.05 -4.07 -13.27
CA PHE A 108 -3.52 -2.75 -12.88
C PHE A 108 -3.22 -1.68 -13.95
N THR A 109 -2.64 -2.06 -15.09
CA THR A 109 -2.23 -1.14 -16.17
C THR A 109 -3.38 -0.27 -16.66
N GLU A 110 -4.49 -0.88 -17.05
CA GLU A 110 -5.63 -0.16 -17.65
C GLU A 110 -6.17 0.90 -16.68
N ARG A 111 -6.26 0.56 -15.40
CA ARG A 111 -6.76 1.44 -14.34
C ARG A 111 -5.79 2.59 -14.05
N LYS A 112 -4.48 2.33 -14.07
CA LYS A 112 -3.46 3.38 -13.93
C LYS A 112 -3.50 4.37 -15.09
N LEU A 113 -3.63 3.85 -16.32
CA LEU A 113 -3.75 4.68 -17.51
C LEU A 113 -5.04 5.51 -17.52
N GLU A 114 -6.16 4.92 -17.12
CA GLU A 114 -7.44 5.62 -16.97
C GLU A 114 -7.33 6.76 -15.94
N GLY A 115 -6.73 6.48 -14.77
CA GLY A 115 -6.48 7.49 -13.74
C GLY A 115 -5.65 8.66 -14.26
N PHE A 116 -4.56 8.38 -14.97
CA PHE A 116 -3.73 9.40 -15.61
C PHE A 116 -4.53 10.26 -16.61
N LYS A 117 -5.31 9.62 -17.50
CA LYS A 117 -6.14 10.31 -18.49
C LYS A 117 -7.18 11.22 -17.83
N ASN A 118 -7.81 10.75 -16.75
CA ASN A 118 -8.81 11.51 -16.00
C ASN A 118 -8.20 12.70 -15.26
N SER A 119 -6.94 12.60 -14.84
CA SER A 119 -6.21 13.67 -14.15
C SER A 119 -5.51 14.68 -15.08
N ARG A 120 -5.63 14.54 -16.41
CA ARG A 120 -4.90 15.38 -17.39
C ARG A 120 -4.99 16.88 -17.14
N ARG A 121 -6.19 17.38 -16.79
CA ARG A 121 -6.44 18.81 -16.57
C ARG A 121 -5.76 19.29 -15.29
N LEU A 122 -5.85 18.51 -14.22
CA LEU A 122 -5.19 18.80 -12.94
C LEU A 122 -3.67 18.82 -13.10
N ILE A 123 -3.12 17.83 -13.80
CA ILE A 123 -1.68 17.76 -14.07
C ILE A 123 -1.23 19.00 -14.84
N ALA A 124 -1.94 19.40 -15.90
CA ALA A 124 -1.62 20.59 -16.67
C ALA A 124 -1.64 21.87 -15.80
N SER A 125 -2.65 22.02 -14.93
CA SER A 125 -2.73 23.15 -14.00
C SER A 125 -1.60 23.14 -12.96
N MET A 126 -1.22 21.97 -12.45
CA MET A 126 -0.10 21.84 -11.51
C MET A 126 1.24 22.19 -12.16
N ILE A 127 1.47 21.77 -13.41
CA ILE A 127 2.68 22.13 -14.17
C ILE A 127 2.75 23.65 -14.35
N ALA A 128 1.66 24.28 -14.81
CA ALA A 128 1.63 25.73 -15.00
C ALA A 128 1.91 26.51 -13.69
N CYS A 129 1.35 26.04 -12.56
CA CYS A 129 1.61 26.62 -11.25
C CYS A 129 3.06 26.41 -10.79
N LEU A 130 3.63 25.23 -11.06
CA LEU A 130 5.03 24.93 -10.75
C LEU A 130 5.98 25.82 -11.55
N ASP A 131 5.75 25.97 -12.86
CA ASP A 131 6.57 26.84 -13.72
C ASP A 131 6.55 28.30 -13.24
N GLN A 132 5.37 28.81 -12.85
CA GLN A 132 5.23 30.14 -12.27
C GLN A 132 5.98 30.26 -10.93
N THR A 133 5.94 29.22 -10.10
CA THR A 133 6.62 29.22 -8.80
C THR A 133 8.12 29.21 -8.98
N LEU A 134 8.64 28.36 -9.87
CA LEU A 134 10.07 28.26 -10.18
C LEU A 134 10.61 29.56 -10.78
N ALA A 135 9.83 30.24 -11.64
CA ALA A 135 10.22 31.55 -12.19
C ALA A 135 10.34 32.66 -11.14
N ASN A 136 9.65 32.51 -9.99
CA ASN A 136 9.58 33.51 -8.92
C ASN A 136 10.40 33.13 -7.68
N THR A 137 11.11 32.00 -7.70
CA THR A 137 11.88 31.50 -6.55
C THR A 137 13.36 31.72 -6.79
N GLU A 138 14.05 32.41 -5.88
CA GLU A 138 15.51 32.43 -5.85
C GLU A 138 16.04 31.05 -5.44
N GLU A 139 17.17 30.60 -5.99
CA GLU A 139 17.81 29.33 -5.61
C GLU A 139 18.12 29.31 -4.11
N GLY A 140 17.22 28.72 -3.32
CA GLY A 140 17.45 28.44 -1.91
C GLY A 140 18.23 27.14 -1.73
N GLN A 141 19.04 27.06 -0.68
CA GLN A 141 19.67 25.79 -0.30
C GLN A 141 18.58 24.73 -0.06
N PRO A 142 18.72 23.51 -0.62
CA PRO A 142 17.81 22.41 -0.31
C PRO A 142 17.76 22.17 1.20
N ALA A 143 16.61 21.73 1.70
CA ALA A 143 16.46 21.36 3.10
C ALA A 143 17.26 20.07 3.38
N ASP A 144 18.58 20.20 3.59
CA ASP A 144 19.54 19.10 3.82
C ASP A 144 19.18 18.19 5.01
N ARG A 145 18.23 18.64 5.83
CA ARG A 145 17.75 17.98 7.05
C ARG A 145 16.59 17.00 6.83
N LEU A 146 15.82 17.09 5.74
CA LEU A 146 14.76 16.13 5.48
C LEU A 146 15.38 14.82 4.96
N LYS A 147 15.31 13.75 5.77
CA LYS A 147 15.90 12.46 5.40
C LYS A 147 14.89 11.48 4.82
N PHE A 148 13.63 11.57 5.26
CA PHE A 148 12.57 10.70 4.78
C PHE A 148 11.29 11.47 4.46
N TYR A 149 10.78 11.28 3.24
CA TYR A 149 9.47 11.75 2.80
C TYR A 149 8.61 10.53 2.45
N LEU A 150 7.48 10.39 3.16
CA LEU A 150 6.57 9.27 2.98
C LEU A 150 5.17 9.81 2.66
N ALA A 151 4.61 9.36 1.54
CA ALA A 151 3.34 9.85 1.05
C ALA A 151 2.30 8.73 0.97
N GLY A 152 1.13 8.96 1.57
CA GLY A 152 -0.02 8.09 1.46
C GLY A 152 -0.26 7.16 2.65
N ASP A 153 -1.45 6.57 2.65
CA ASP A 153 -1.99 5.79 3.76
C ASP A 153 -1.23 4.49 4.02
N LEU A 154 -0.83 3.78 2.97
CA LEU A 154 -0.09 2.51 3.11
C LEU A 154 1.30 2.72 3.75
N HIS A 155 2.02 3.78 3.39
CA HIS A 155 3.31 4.10 4.03
C HIS A 155 3.12 4.40 5.53
N TYR A 156 2.06 5.13 5.87
CA TYR A 156 1.72 5.42 7.25
C TYR A 156 1.43 4.16 8.06
N ARG A 157 0.60 3.27 7.53
CA ARG A 157 0.30 1.98 8.17
C ARG A 157 1.54 1.13 8.36
N LYS A 158 2.43 1.06 7.36
CA LYS A 158 3.71 0.35 7.48
C LYS A 158 4.61 0.92 8.58
N LEU A 159 4.72 2.25 8.67
CA LEU A 159 5.48 2.92 9.73
C LEU A 159 4.93 2.69 11.14
N LEU A 160 3.62 2.54 11.25
CA LEU A 160 2.94 2.32 12.53
C LEU A 160 2.62 0.84 12.76
N GLU A 161 3.18 -0.06 11.94
CA GLU A 161 2.96 -1.50 11.98
C GLU A 161 1.46 -1.92 11.93
N ASP A 162 0.59 -1.06 11.41
CA ASP A 162 -0.87 -1.25 11.27
C ASP A 162 -1.56 -1.69 12.58
N ARG A 163 -1.08 -1.20 13.74
CA ARG A 163 -1.61 -1.54 15.06
C ARG A 163 -2.73 -0.59 15.51
N SER A 164 -3.55 -1.08 16.45
CA SER A 164 -4.61 -0.33 17.13
C SER A 164 -4.05 0.66 18.17
N TRP A 165 -3.37 1.70 17.70
CA TRP A 165 -2.84 2.76 18.54
C TRP A 165 -3.93 3.68 19.09
N ALA A 166 -3.73 4.19 20.31
CA ALA A 166 -4.57 5.26 20.84
C ALA A 166 -4.16 6.61 20.21
N ALA A 167 -5.00 7.12 19.31
CA ALA A 167 -4.67 8.25 18.45
C ALA A 167 -4.20 9.52 19.18
N SER A 168 -4.64 9.71 20.42
CA SER A 168 -4.39 10.91 21.21
C SER A 168 -3.44 10.79 22.39
N SER A 169 -3.14 9.58 22.84
CA SER A 169 -2.28 9.34 24.01
C SER A 169 -0.92 8.74 23.68
N GLU A 170 -0.74 8.16 22.49
CA GLU A 170 0.54 7.59 22.08
C GLU A 170 1.57 8.66 21.75
N ASP A 171 2.81 8.46 22.20
CA ASP A 171 3.95 9.28 21.80
C ASP A 171 4.35 8.96 20.36
N PRO A 172 4.22 9.92 19.41
CA PRO A 172 4.61 9.71 18.03
C PRO A 172 6.09 9.34 17.88
N LYS A 173 6.99 9.83 18.73
CA LYS A 173 8.41 9.49 18.62
C LYS A 173 8.64 8.01 18.90
N PHE A 174 8.07 7.52 20.00
CA PHE A 174 8.11 6.10 20.34
C PHE A 174 7.54 5.24 19.21
N VAL A 175 6.32 5.55 18.75
CA VAL A 175 5.64 4.72 17.75
C VAL A 175 6.40 4.70 16.42
N PHE A 176 6.81 5.86 15.90
CA PHE A 176 7.58 5.92 14.65
C PHE A 176 8.95 5.27 14.79
N GLY A 177 9.60 5.42 15.95
CA GLY A 177 10.92 4.84 16.24
C GLY A 177 10.94 3.31 16.14
N ARG A 178 9.81 2.63 16.31
CA ARG A 178 9.72 1.16 16.21
C ARG A 178 10.14 0.61 14.85
N CYS A 179 9.98 1.38 13.78
CA CYS A 179 10.38 0.97 12.43
C CYS A 179 11.85 1.28 12.09
N PHE A 180 12.57 2.01 12.96
CA PHE A 180 13.97 2.38 12.75
C PHE A 180 14.81 1.68 13.81
N PRO A 181 15.60 0.65 13.45
CA PRO A 181 16.50 0.00 14.39
C PRO A 181 17.47 1.01 15.02
N SER A 182 17.85 0.78 16.27
CA SER A 182 18.88 1.59 16.98
C SER A 182 20.22 1.68 16.24
N ALA A 183 20.48 0.79 15.27
CA ALA A 183 21.64 0.87 14.38
C ALA A 183 21.64 2.09 13.44
N PHE A 184 20.51 2.78 13.24
CA PHE A 184 20.47 4.06 12.51
C PHE A 184 21.17 5.20 13.26
N ASP A 185 21.24 5.13 14.60
CA ASP A 185 21.86 6.17 15.43
C ASP A 185 23.40 6.11 15.43
N CYS A 186 24.01 4.96 15.13
CA CYS A 186 25.47 4.81 15.28
C CYS A 186 26.29 5.35 14.09
N CYS A 187 25.72 5.50 12.89
CA CYS A 187 26.51 5.72 11.67
C CYS A 187 26.34 7.11 11.03
N ARG A 188 25.40 7.95 11.48
CA ARG A 188 25.18 9.29 10.93
C ARG A 188 24.77 10.20 12.09
N GLY A 189 25.64 11.09 12.56
CA GLY A 189 25.45 11.96 13.74
C GLY A 189 24.31 12.99 13.66
N SER A 190 23.14 12.62 13.15
CA SER A 190 21.92 13.42 13.07
C SER A 190 20.71 12.49 12.96
N SER A 191 19.80 12.55 13.95
CA SER A 191 18.58 11.75 13.94
C SER A 191 17.69 12.13 12.74
N PRO A 192 17.05 11.16 12.08
CA PRO A 192 16.27 11.44 10.88
C PRO A 192 15.06 12.31 11.20
N LEU A 193 14.86 13.35 10.38
CA LEU A 193 13.60 14.07 10.30
C LEU A 193 12.70 13.36 9.29
N ILE A 194 11.52 12.94 9.75
CA ILE A 194 10.51 12.23 8.95
C ILE A 194 9.36 13.18 8.67
N LEU A 195 9.01 13.35 7.39
CA LEU A 195 7.77 13.98 6.96
C LEU A 195 6.83 12.92 6.40
N VAL A 196 5.65 12.80 7.00
CA VAL A 196 4.56 11.99 6.45
C VAL A 196 3.41 12.87 6.00
N LEU A 197 3.06 12.75 4.71
CA LEU A 197 1.87 13.33 4.14
C LEU A 197 0.85 12.24 3.88
N ARG A 198 -0.32 12.31 4.51
CA ARG A 198 -1.33 11.27 4.43
C ARG A 198 -2.72 11.85 4.24
N VAL A 199 -3.50 11.20 3.40
CA VAL A 199 -4.98 11.29 3.46
C VAL A 199 -5.47 10.04 4.19
N ALA A 200 -6.28 10.21 5.23
CA ALA A 200 -6.71 9.17 6.15
C ALA A 200 -7.66 8.17 5.49
N LYS A 201 -7.22 6.92 5.30
CA LYS A 201 -8.00 5.83 4.67
C LYS A 201 -7.93 4.52 5.48
N SER A 202 -7.51 4.61 6.73
CA SER A 202 -7.38 3.51 7.69
C SER A 202 -7.48 4.04 9.12
N ASP A 203 -7.95 3.18 10.01
CA ASP A 203 -8.17 3.38 11.44
C ASP A 203 -6.88 3.35 12.28
N VAL A 204 -5.81 3.95 11.74
CA VAL A 204 -4.50 4.05 12.36
C VAL A 204 -4.14 5.52 12.45
N ALA A 205 -3.84 6.04 13.64
CA ALA A 205 -3.35 7.41 13.83
C ALA A 205 -2.62 7.51 15.18
N VAL A 206 -1.67 8.44 15.29
CA VAL A 206 -1.03 8.84 16.56
C VAL A 206 -0.74 10.34 16.55
N GLY A 207 -0.55 10.95 17.72
CA GLY A 207 -0.17 12.37 17.83
C GLY A 207 -1.30 13.37 17.54
N VAL A 208 -2.55 12.94 17.57
CA VAL A 208 -3.72 13.83 17.45
C VAL A 208 -4.08 14.33 18.84
N SER A 209 -4.06 15.64 19.12
CA SER A 209 -4.38 16.10 20.48
C SER A 209 -5.78 15.66 20.93
N GLU A 210 -5.94 15.36 22.22
CA GLU A 210 -7.19 14.86 22.81
C GLU A 210 -8.40 15.72 22.43
N HIS A 211 -8.25 17.05 22.49
CA HIS A 211 -9.28 18.00 22.09
C HIS A 211 -9.70 17.86 20.61
N ARG A 212 -8.72 17.70 19.69
CA ARG A 212 -9.01 17.51 18.27
C ARG A 212 -9.62 16.13 18.02
N HIS A 213 -9.11 15.09 18.66
CA HIS A 213 -9.61 13.73 18.52
C HIS A 213 -11.09 13.65 18.97
N SER A 214 -11.41 14.18 20.15
CA SER A 214 -12.79 14.27 20.65
C SER A 214 -13.72 15.03 19.69
N LYS A 215 -13.24 16.14 19.12
CA LYS A 215 -14.01 16.90 18.12
C LYS A 215 -14.25 16.09 16.84
N LEU A 216 -13.21 15.45 16.30
CA LEU A 216 -13.30 14.63 15.09
C LEU A 216 -14.28 13.47 15.27
N VAL A 217 -14.17 12.72 16.37
CA VAL A 217 -15.08 11.59 16.67
C VAL A 217 -16.53 12.05 16.78
N LYS A 218 -16.78 13.24 17.37
CA LYS A 218 -18.13 13.80 17.47
C LYS A 218 -18.69 14.25 16.11
N GLU A 219 -17.85 14.80 15.25
CA GLU A 219 -18.27 15.34 13.94
C GLU A 219 -18.40 14.24 12.87
N ASP A 220 -17.47 13.29 12.84
CA ASP A 220 -17.42 12.18 11.88
C ASP A 220 -16.74 10.96 12.53
N PRO A 221 -17.50 9.98 13.06
CA PRO A 221 -16.92 8.79 13.69
C PRO A 221 -15.95 8.00 12.81
N ASP A 222 -16.08 8.08 11.48
CA ASP A 222 -15.21 7.38 10.52
C ASP A 222 -14.21 8.33 9.82
N TRP A 223 -13.89 9.46 10.44
CA TRP A 223 -13.02 10.50 9.89
C TRP A 223 -11.70 9.94 9.29
N TRP A 224 -11.14 8.91 9.92
CA TRP A 224 -9.87 8.31 9.52
C TRP A 224 -9.93 7.27 8.39
N THR A 225 -11.12 6.85 7.93
CA THR A 225 -11.26 5.80 6.89
C THR A 225 -11.88 6.30 5.58
N LYS A 226 -12.56 7.45 5.58
CA LYS A 226 -13.31 7.97 4.42
C LYS A 226 -12.47 8.72 3.37
N GLY A 227 -11.19 8.99 3.63
CA GLY A 227 -10.33 9.73 2.70
C GLY A 227 -10.60 11.23 2.62
N LYS A 228 -11.29 11.80 3.63
CA LYS A 228 -11.66 13.22 3.70
C LYS A 228 -10.66 14.08 4.48
N TYR A 229 -9.98 13.48 5.45
CA TYR A 229 -9.07 14.18 6.36
C TYR A 229 -7.62 13.90 5.96
N GLY A 230 -6.75 14.89 6.18
CA GLY A 230 -5.33 14.80 5.85
C GLY A 230 -4.44 15.15 7.02
N PHE A 231 -3.24 14.57 7.04
CA PHE A 231 -2.20 14.84 8.02
C PHE A 231 -0.91 15.24 7.31
N ALA A 232 -0.24 16.24 7.86
CA ALA A 232 1.17 16.46 7.68
C ALA A 232 1.83 16.29 9.05
N GLN A 233 2.59 15.20 9.22
CA GLN A 233 3.28 14.91 10.47
C GLN A 233 4.78 15.00 10.26
N ILE A 234 5.41 15.85 11.06
CA ILE A 234 6.86 16.00 11.12
C ILE A 234 7.31 15.38 12.45
N VAL A 235 8.13 14.34 12.39
CA VAL A 235 8.65 13.64 13.57
C VAL A 235 10.17 13.66 13.53
N SER A 236 10.76 14.14 14.62
CA SER A 236 12.20 14.04 14.90
C SER A 236 12.42 12.88 15.85
N LEU A 237 13.25 11.91 15.46
CA LEU A 237 13.62 10.77 16.32
C LEU A 237 14.75 11.08 17.32
N ALA A 238 15.26 12.32 17.32
CA ALA A 238 16.14 12.85 18.36
C ALA A 238 15.43 13.06 19.70
#